data_AF-A0A3S1RLL5-F1
#
_entry.id   AF-A0A3S1RLL5-F1
#
_cell.length_a   1.000
_cell.length_b   1.000
_cell.length_c   1.000
_cell.angle_alpha   90.00
_cell.angle_beta   90.00
_cell.angle_gamma   90.00
#
_symmetry.space_group_name_H-M   'P 1'
#
loop_
_entity.id
_entity.type
_entity.pdbx_description
1 polymer ?
#
loop_
_entity_poly.entity_id
_entity_poly.type
_entity_poly.pdbx_seq_one_letter_code
_entity_poly.pdbx_strand_id
1 'polypeptide(L)'
;LGGKHIIGAPGCARSPKENGFDWVLDRLIAGLDVTARDIAGMGVGGLLMEIPTRPQPREPLPAKSQLKIGIVLLAAGRSSRMGGPNKLLALFDGKPLVYRTAERALGSKASRTVVVTGHQRERVRAALAGLDVTFAHNPDFTDGLSTSLKAGIAYLPEDSAGVMIVLGDMPDITSHDLDRLIDAFRKGGGNAVVRASHDGKRGNPVLLPRSLFPAIAHLEGDTGARHLVETEGLDVIDVEIGAAASVDVDTREALEGAGGVLQD
;
A
#
# COMPACT_ATOMS: atom_id res chain seq x y z
N LEU A 1 -20.75 -43.06 10.65
CA LEU A 1 -21.08 -43.85 11.86
C LEU A 1 -19.91 -44.76 12.18
N GLY A 2 -19.32 -44.65 13.38
CA GLY A 2 -18.16 -45.46 13.78
C GLY A 2 -16.94 -45.32 12.87
N GLY A 3 -16.59 -44.10 12.47
CA GLY A 3 -15.47 -43.82 11.54
C GLY A 3 -15.75 -44.12 10.06
N LYS A 4 -16.94 -44.65 9.73
CA LYS A 4 -17.34 -44.92 8.34
C LYS A 4 -18.19 -43.77 7.78
N HIS A 5 -17.92 -43.39 6.54
CA HIS A 5 -18.75 -42.47 5.77
C HIS A 5 -20.12 -43.10 5.49
N ILE A 6 -21.18 -42.30 5.59
CA ILE A 6 -22.54 -42.69 5.23
C ILE A 6 -22.98 -41.77 4.11
N ILE A 7 -23.40 -42.35 3.00
CA ILE A 7 -23.88 -41.60 1.84
C ILE A 7 -25.34 -41.98 1.63
N GLY A 8 -26.23 -41.00 1.66
CA GLY A 8 -27.62 -41.20 1.25
C GLY A 8 -27.67 -41.28 -0.27
N ALA A 9 -28.10 -42.41 -0.84
CA ALA A 9 -28.20 -42.57 -2.28
C ALA A 9 -29.50 -41.91 -2.81
N PRO A 10 -29.42 -40.79 -3.56
CA PRO A 10 -30.59 -40.17 -4.15
C PRO A 10 -31.14 -41.00 -5.33
N GLY A 11 -32.35 -40.68 -5.81
CA GLY A 11 -32.94 -41.36 -6.97
C GLY A 11 -32.07 -41.33 -8.23
N CYS A 12 -31.27 -40.28 -8.42
CA CYS A 12 -30.34 -40.16 -9.54
C CYS A 12 -29.16 -41.14 -9.48
N ALA A 13 -28.85 -41.77 -8.35
CA ALA A 13 -27.81 -42.79 -8.25
C ALA A 13 -28.11 -44.05 -9.08
N ARG A 14 -29.33 -44.21 -9.59
CA ARG A 14 -29.71 -45.29 -10.51
C ARG A 14 -29.52 -44.92 -11.98
N SER A 15 -29.19 -43.66 -12.26
CA SER A 15 -28.97 -43.17 -13.60
C SER A 15 -27.66 -43.73 -14.16
N PRO A 16 -27.61 -44.17 -15.42
CA PRO A 16 -26.35 -44.50 -16.08
C PRO A 16 -25.53 -43.25 -16.45
N LYS A 17 -26.12 -42.04 -16.32
CA LYS A 17 -25.40 -40.77 -16.49
C LYS A 17 -24.72 -40.36 -15.20
N GLU A 18 -23.46 -39.99 -15.33
CA GLU A 18 -22.65 -39.41 -14.27
C GLU A 18 -23.34 -38.21 -13.63
N ASN A 19 -23.34 -38.16 -12.30
CA ASN A 19 -23.95 -37.12 -11.49
C ASN A 19 -23.17 -36.91 -10.20
N GLY A 20 -23.58 -35.93 -9.38
CA GLY A 20 -22.84 -35.58 -8.16
C GLY A 20 -22.73 -36.68 -7.12
N PHE A 21 -23.62 -37.69 -7.14
CA PHE A 21 -23.42 -38.87 -6.31
C PHE A 21 -22.14 -39.61 -6.67
N ASP A 22 -21.87 -39.79 -7.97
CA ASP A 22 -20.70 -40.50 -8.48
C ASP A 22 -19.41 -39.76 -8.10
N TRP A 23 -19.40 -38.43 -8.23
CA TRP A 23 -18.26 -37.60 -7.86
C TRP A 23 -17.94 -37.64 -6.36
N VAL A 24 -18.97 -37.68 -5.50
CA VAL A 24 -18.79 -37.84 -4.06
C VAL A 24 -18.27 -39.25 -3.74
N LEU A 25 -18.80 -40.27 -4.43
CA LEU A 25 -18.39 -41.65 -4.24
C LEU A 25 -16.91 -41.87 -4.61
N ASP A 26 -16.47 -41.36 -5.76
CA ASP A 26 -15.09 -41.47 -6.24
C ASP A 26 -14.09 -40.85 -5.27
N ARG A 27 -14.40 -39.67 -4.72
CA ARG A 27 -13.55 -39.00 -3.72
C ARG A 27 -13.41 -39.83 -2.45
N LEU A 28 -14.51 -40.36 -1.95
CA LEU A 28 -14.51 -41.17 -0.73
C LEU A 28 -13.77 -42.50 -0.93
N ILE A 29 -13.87 -43.12 -2.12
CA ILE A 29 -13.09 -44.30 -2.50
C ILE A 29 -11.59 -43.96 -2.59
N ALA A 30 -11.25 -42.77 -3.09
CA ALA A 30 -9.88 -42.27 -3.16
C ALA A 30 -9.31 -41.83 -1.78
N GLY A 31 -10.07 -41.95 -0.70
CA GLY A 31 -9.63 -41.52 0.64
C GLY A 31 -9.56 -40.00 0.81
N LEU A 32 -10.21 -39.24 -0.08
CA LEU A 32 -10.32 -37.79 0.03
C LEU A 32 -11.53 -37.43 0.89
N ASP A 33 -11.30 -36.60 1.89
CA ASP A 33 -12.39 -36.02 2.66
C ASP A 33 -13.30 -35.19 1.74
N VAL A 34 -14.60 -35.26 2.02
CA VAL A 34 -15.64 -34.51 1.31
C VAL A 34 -16.26 -33.53 2.29
N THR A 35 -15.99 -32.26 2.11
CA THR A 35 -16.52 -31.17 2.91
C THR A 35 -17.78 -30.56 2.28
N ALA A 36 -18.52 -29.75 3.04
CA ALA A 36 -19.64 -28.98 2.51
C ALA A 36 -19.22 -28.03 1.37
N ARG A 37 -17.97 -27.55 1.38
CA ARG A 37 -17.42 -26.69 0.33
C ARG A 37 -17.20 -27.46 -0.97
N ASP A 38 -16.72 -28.69 -0.87
CA ASP A 38 -16.52 -29.57 -2.03
C ASP A 38 -17.86 -29.87 -2.70
N ILE A 39 -18.87 -30.26 -1.91
CA ILE A 39 -20.23 -30.52 -2.41
C ILE A 39 -20.82 -29.27 -3.06
N ALA A 40 -20.67 -28.09 -2.43
CA ALA A 40 -21.14 -26.83 -3.00
C ALA A 40 -20.41 -26.46 -4.30
N GLY A 41 -19.11 -26.76 -4.40
CA GLY A 41 -18.27 -26.49 -5.56
C GLY A 41 -18.60 -27.38 -6.77
N MET A 42 -19.07 -28.62 -6.53
CA MET A 42 -19.49 -29.53 -7.61
C MET A 42 -20.73 -29.03 -8.37
N GLY A 43 -21.52 -28.09 -7.82
CA GLY A 43 -22.66 -27.50 -8.50
C GLY A 43 -23.86 -28.45 -8.72
N VAL A 44 -23.84 -29.62 -8.12
CA VAL A 44 -24.86 -30.66 -8.34
C VAL A 44 -26.06 -30.41 -7.42
N GLY A 45 -27.24 -30.20 -8.01
CA GLY A 45 -28.48 -29.95 -7.26
C GLY A 45 -29.35 -28.77 -7.78
N GLY A 46 -28.97 -28.13 -8.88
CA GLY A 46 -29.83 -27.14 -9.53
C GLY A 46 -31.05 -27.80 -10.19
N LEU A 47 -32.25 -27.22 -10.02
CA LEU A 47 -33.50 -27.63 -10.69
C LEU A 47 -33.45 -27.48 -12.23
N LEU A 48 -32.37 -26.91 -12.78
CA LEU A 48 -32.20 -26.59 -14.19
C LEU A 48 -30.79 -26.99 -14.62
N MET A 49 -30.68 -27.66 -15.77
CA MET A 49 -29.41 -27.94 -16.43
C MET A 49 -28.73 -26.61 -16.82
N GLU A 50 -27.45 -26.47 -16.48
CA GLU A 50 -26.66 -25.30 -16.86
C GLU A 50 -26.46 -25.28 -18.38
N ILE A 51 -26.69 -24.12 -19.00
CA ILE A 51 -26.41 -23.88 -20.42
C ILE A 51 -25.02 -23.24 -20.56
N PRO A 52 -24.21 -23.62 -21.57
CA PRO A 52 -22.80 -23.18 -21.71
C PRO A 52 -22.59 -21.67 -21.76
N THR A 53 -23.63 -20.92 -22.11
CA THR A 53 -23.58 -19.46 -22.32
C THR A 53 -23.82 -18.66 -21.05
N ARG A 54 -24.12 -19.29 -19.91
CA ARG A 54 -24.29 -18.60 -18.63
C ARG A 54 -22.94 -18.55 -17.89
N PRO A 55 -22.42 -17.37 -17.53
CA PRO A 55 -21.21 -17.29 -16.70
C PRO A 55 -21.45 -18.06 -15.40
N GLN A 56 -20.52 -18.95 -15.04
CA GLN A 56 -20.64 -19.84 -13.88
C GLN A 56 -20.70 -18.97 -12.61
N PRO A 57 -21.83 -18.91 -11.87
CA PRO A 57 -21.96 -18.06 -10.68
C PRO A 57 -21.01 -18.45 -9.53
N ARG A 58 -20.26 -19.54 -9.69
CA ARG A 58 -19.47 -20.23 -8.66
C ARG A 58 -18.01 -20.44 -9.04
N GLU A 59 -17.57 -19.98 -10.21
CA GLU A 59 -16.12 -19.80 -10.40
C GLU A 59 -15.66 -18.77 -9.37
N PRO A 60 -14.64 -19.06 -8.55
CA PRO A 60 -14.04 -18.02 -7.73
C PRO A 60 -13.60 -16.95 -8.72
N LEU A 61 -14.23 -15.77 -8.64
CA LEU A 61 -13.74 -14.59 -9.32
C LEU A 61 -12.23 -14.57 -9.05
N PRO A 62 -11.37 -14.53 -10.09
CA PRO A 62 -9.94 -14.47 -9.87
C PRO A 62 -9.72 -13.38 -8.83
N ALA A 63 -9.05 -13.72 -7.73
CA ALA A 63 -8.85 -12.80 -6.62
C ALA A 63 -8.39 -11.49 -7.25
N LYS A 64 -9.22 -10.43 -7.18
CA LYS A 64 -8.90 -9.15 -7.83
C LYS A 64 -7.48 -8.85 -7.39
N SER A 65 -6.53 -8.86 -8.33
CA SER A 65 -5.13 -8.62 -7.98
C SER A 65 -5.12 -7.30 -7.22
N GLN A 66 -4.83 -7.35 -5.92
CA GLN A 66 -4.96 -6.15 -5.11
C GLN A 66 -4.03 -5.11 -5.71
N LEU A 67 -4.54 -3.90 -5.94
CA LEU A 67 -3.76 -2.80 -6.47
C LEU A 67 -2.51 -2.62 -5.59
N LYS A 68 -1.35 -2.87 -6.19
CA LYS A 68 -0.05 -2.76 -5.55
C LYS A 68 0.31 -1.30 -5.42
N ILE A 69 0.58 -0.87 -4.20
CA ILE A 69 0.93 0.52 -3.90
C ILE A 69 2.34 0.52 -3.35
N GLY A 70 3.20 1.36 -3.90
CA GLY A 70 4.52 1.62 -3.35
C GLY A 70 4.49 2.84 -2.44
N ILE A 71 5.41 2.91 -1.49
CA ILE A 71 5.72 4.12 -0.72
C ILE A 71 7.05 4.68 -1.22
N VAL A 72 7.09 5.98 -1.47
CA VAL A 72 8.31 6.76 -1.63
C VAL A 72 8.45 7.65 -0.39
N LEU A 73 9.42 7.31 0.47
CA LEU A 73 9.80 8.08 1.64
C LEU A 73 10.86 9.11 1.25
N LEU A 74 10.50 10.39 1.33
CA LEU A 74 11.41 11.49 0.98
C LEU A 74 12.30 11.84 2.18
N ALA A 75 13.57 11.46 2.08
CA ALA A 75 14.59 11.66 3.11
C ALA A 75 15.85 12.38 2.56
N ALA A 76 15.68 13.19 1.51
CA ALA A 76 16.77 13.87 0.80
C ALA A 76 17.01 15.33 1.25
N GLY A 77 16.12 15.89 2.07
CA GLY A 77 16.10 17.31 2.43
C GLY A 77 17.29 17.78 3.29
N ARG A 78 17.68 19.05 3.13
CA ARG A 78 18.85 19.67 3.79
C ARG A 78 18.62 20.14 5.23
N SER A 79 17.41 20.04 5.77
CA SER A 79 17.04 20.64 7.07
C SER A 79 17.45 22.12 7.20
N SER A 80 17.45 22.88 6.10
CA SER A 80 18.05 24.23 6.04
C SER A 80 17.42 25.23 7.03
N ARG A 81 16.14 25.06 7.35
CA ARG A 81 15.41 25.87 8.34
C ARG A 81 15.78 25.58 9.80
N MET A 82 16.39 24.42 10.07
CA MET A 82 16.84 24.02 11.41
C MET A 82 18.16 24.69 11.81
N GLY A 83 18.93 25.23 10.84
CA GLY A 83 20.20 25.91 11.11
C GLY A 83 21.28 25.04 11.78
N GLY A 84 21.11 23.71 11.79
CA GLY A 84 21.87 22.78 12.62
C GLY A 84 21.84 21.32 12.11
N PRO A 85 22.04 20.31 12.98
CA PRO A 85 22.10 18.91 12.59
C PRO A 85 20.83 18.39 11.89
N ASN A 86 20.97 17.30 11.14
CA ASN A 86 19.92 16.76 10.28
C ASN A 86 18.73 16.25 11.11
N LYS A 87 17.56 16.88 10.95
CA LYS A 87 16.33 16.56 11.72
C LYS A 87 15.88 15.11 11.58
N LEU A 88 16.15 14.49 10.43
CA LEU A 88 15.82 13.10 10.16
C LEU A 88 16.56 12.12 11.08
N LEU A 89 17.69 12.55 11.65
CA LEU A 89 18.52 11.78 12.57
C LEU A 89 18.23 12.11 14.04
N ALA A 90 17.33 13.06 14.32
CA ALA A 90 16.90 13.34 15.67
C ALA A 90 16.26 12.08 16.27
N LEU A 91 16.57 11.83 17.55
CA LEU A 91 16.05 10.68 18.26
C LEU A 91 14.69 11.01 18.86
N PHE A 92 13.73 10.14 18.63
CA PHE A 92 12.49 10.11 19.35
C PHE A 92 12.36 8.73 19.97
N ASP A 93 12.18 8.66 21.29
CA ASP A 93 12.18 7.40 22.05
C ASP A 93 13.43 6.53 21.75
N GLY A 94 14.58 7.18 21.56
CA GLY A 94 15.87 6.53 21.25
C GLY A 94 16.04 6.04 19.80
N LYS A 95 15.06 6.23 18.91
CA LYS A 95 15.15 5.86 17.49
C LYS A 95 15.23 7.10 16.59
N PRO A 96 16.06 7.10 15.52
CA PRO A 96 16.06 8.19 14.53
C PRO A 96 14.68 8.38 13.91
N LEU A 97 14.28 9.64 13.69
CA LEU A 97 12.97 9.98 13.11
C LEU A 97 12.72 9.26 11.77
N VAL A 98 13.71 9.28 10.86
CA VAL A 98 13.61 8.59 9.57
C VAL A 98 13.44 7.08 9.73
N TYR A 99 14.05 6.48 10.75
CA TYR A 99 13.88 5.06 11.07
C TYR A 99 12.45 4.77 11.50
N ARG A 100 11.88 5.57 12.40
CA ARG A 100 10.48 5.41 12.84
C ARG A 100 9.54 5.46 11.64
N THR A 101 9.68 6.47 10.79
CA THR A 101 8.81 6.65 9.61
C THR A 101 8.96 5.49 8.61
N ALA A 102 10.18 5.01 8.38
CA ALA A 102 10.41 3.85 7.52
C ALA A 102 9.85 2.54 8.13
N GLU A 103 10.01 2.32 9.44
CA GLU A 103 9.44 1.18 10.17
C GLU A 103 7.91 1.17 10.05
N ARG A 104 7.26 2.34 10.17
CA ARG A 104 5.81 2.49 9.99
C ARG A 104 5.37 2.25 8.55
N ALA A 105 6.15 2.71 7.57
CA ALA A 105 5.88 2.45 6.16
C ALA A 105 5.96 0.94 5.84
N LEU A 106 6.95 0.24 6.37
CA LEU A 106 7.08 -1.21 6.23
C LEU A 106 6.00 -2.00 6.96
N GLY A 107 5.49 -1.47 8.08
CA GLY A 107 4.36 -2.05 8.80
C GLY A 107 2.98 -1.85 8.14
N SER A 108 2.92 -1.15 7.00
CA SER A 108 1.67 -0.89 6.26
C SER A 108 1.38 -1.97 5.21
N LYS A 109 0.21 -1.88 4.56
CA LYS A 109 -0.21 -2.70 3.41
C LYS A 109 0.51 -2.35 2.10
N ALA A 110 1.50 -1.46 2.12
CA ALA A 110 2.30 -1.13 0.96
C ALA A 110 3.12 -2.35 0.50
N SER A 111 3.26 -2.48 -0.81
CA SER A 111 3.98 -3.59 -1.44
C SER A 111 5.50 -3.36 -1.56
N ARG A 112 5.94 -2.10 -1.43
CA ARG A 112 7.33 -1.69 -1.57
C ARG A 112 7.55 -0.38 -0.85
N THR A 113 8.68 -0.24 -0.16
CA THR A 113 9.11 1.04 0.42
C THR A 113 10.45 1.46 -0.19
N VAL A 114 10.44 2.59 -0.90
CA VAL A 114 11.62 3.23 -1.49
C VAL A 114 11.96 4.45 -0.64
N VAL A 115 13.18 4.53 -0.13
CA VAL A 115 13.69 5.69 0.61
C VAL A 115 14.60 6.49 -0.31
N VAL A 116 14.22 7.75 -0.57
CA VAL A 116 15.00 8.67 -1.39
C VAL A 116 15.97 9.41 -0.49
N THR A 117 17.26 9.26 -0.76
CA THR A 117 18.37 9.85 0.00
C THR A 117 19.09 10.90 -0.83
N GLY A 118 19.50 11.98 -0.17
CA GLY A 118 20.24 13.10 -0.77
C GLY A 118 21.30 13.59 0.20
N HIS A 119 21.03 14.71 0.89
CA HIS A 119 21.94 15.24 1.90
C HIS A 119 22.25 14.22 3.00
N GLN A 120 23.53 14.06 3.35
CA GLN A 120 24.02 13.10 4.36
C GLN A 120 23.55 11.64 4.13
N ARG A 121 23.47 11.21 2.86
CA ARG A 121 23.10 9.85 2.43
C ARG A 121 23.62 8.75 3.35
N GLU A 122 24.93 8.72 3.62
CA GLU A 122 25.52 7.63 4.41
C GLU A 122 25.02 7.60 5.86
N ARG A 123 24.81 8.75 6.51
CA ARG A 123 24.21 8.81 7.84
C ARG A 123 22.76 8.30 7.82
N VAL A 124 21.98 8.69 6.82
CA VAL A 124 20.58 8.24 6.67
C VAL A 124 20.50 6.74 6.40
N ARG A 125 21.38 6.20 5.53
CA ARG A 125 21.45 4.75 5.27
C ARG A 125 21.86 3.97 6.50
N ALA A 126 22.85 4.45 7.26
CA ALA A 126 23.27 3.83 8.51
C ALA A 126 22.15 3.85 9.55
N ALA A 127 21.40 4.96 9.66
CA ALA A 127 20.25 5.07 10.56
C ALA A 127 19.11 4.11 10.20
N LEU A 128 19.04 3.65 8.94
CA LEU A 128 18.03 2.70 8.43
C LEU A 128 18.54 1.26 8.33
N ALA A 129 19.73 0.97 8.88
CA ALA A 129 20.29 -0.38 8.84
C ALA A 129 19.34 -1.39 9.50
N GLY A 130 19.16 -2.54 8.85
CA GLY A 130 18.27 -3.61 9.32
C GLY A 130 16.82 -3.53 8.84
N LEU A 131 16.40 -2.42 8.20
CA LEU A 131 15.09 -2.33 7.56
C LEU A 131 15.14 -2.81 6.10
N ASP A 132 14.11 -3.55 5.67
CA ASP A 132 13.95 -4.02 4.29
C ASP A 132 13.42 -2.91 3.37
N VAL A 133 14.25 -1.89 3.13
CA VAL A 133 13.93 -0.76 2.26
C VAL A 133 14.83 -0.72 1.03
N THR A 134 14.29 -0.20 -0.07
CA THR A 134 15.08 0.11 -1.26
C THR A 134 15.57 1.55 -1.21
N PHE A 135 16.86 1.76 -1.41
CA PHE A 135 17.42 3.11 -1.46
C PHE A 135 17.45 3.63 -2.90
N ALA A 136 16.83 4.79 -3.12
CA ALA A 136 17.06 5.62 -4.29
C ALA A 136 17.96 6.79 -3.89
N HIS A 137 19.01 7.05 -4.66
CA HIS A 137 19.86 8.22 -4.44
C HIS A 137 19.49 9.33 -5.41
N ASN A 138 19.18 10.51 -4.89
CA ASN A 138 18.98 11.72 -5.66
C ASN A 138 20.22 12.63 -5.52
N PRO A 139 21.12 12.67 -6.53
CA PRO A 139 22.26 13.60 -6.50
C PRO A 139 21.82 15.06 -6.63
N ASP A 140 20.69 15.32 -7.31
CA ASP A 140 20.16 16.65 -7.63
C ASP A 140 19.11 17.11 -6.60
N PHE A 141 19.27 16.69 -5.34
CA PHE A 141 18.34 17.02 -4.25
C PHE A 141 18.24 18.52 -3.94
N THR A 142 19.19 19.32 -4.44
CA THR A 142 19.18 20.78 -4.32
C THR A 142 18.17 21.46 -5.24
N ASP A 143 17.70 20.77 -6.28
CA ASP A 143 16.91 21.36 -7.36
C ASP A 143 15.40 21.30 -7.09
N GLY A 144 15.01 20.75 -5.93
CA GLY A 144 13.65 20.78 -5.39
C GLY A 144 13.06 19.39 -5.11
N LEU A 145 11.82 19.38 -4.62
CA LEU A 145 11.10 18.13 -4.32
C LEU A 145 10.88 17.25 -5.55
N SER A 146 10.76 17.85 -6.75
CA SER A 146 10.48 17.15 -7.99
C SER A 146 11.56 16.13 -8.36
N THR A 147 12.85 16.45 -8.21
CA THR A 147 13.95 15.50 -8.51
C THR A 147 13.93 14.30 -7.56
N SER A 148 13.58 14.52 -6.29
CA SER A 148 13.46 13.45 -5.29
C SER A 148 12.29 12.52 -5.61
N LEU A 149 11.16 13.08 -6.03
CA LEU A 149 9.98 12.33 -6.45
C LEU A 149 10.29 11.45 -7.68
N LYS A 150 10.94 12.02 -8.71
CA LYS A 150 11.38 11.29 -9.91
C LYS A 150 12.31 10.13 -9.55
N ALA A 151 13.31 10.41 -8.71
CA ALA A 151 14.26 9.39 -8.25
C ALA A 151 13.56 8.25 -7.51
N GLY A 152 12.57 8.54 -6.66
CA GLY A 152 11.81 7.52 -5.93
C GLY A 152 10.92 6.67 -6.83
N ILE A 153 10.16 7.29 -7.73
CA ILE A 153 9.24 6.58 -8.62
C ILE A 153 9.97 5.64 -9.57
N ALA A 154 11.17 6.01 -10.03
CA ALA A 154 11.99 5.17 -10.92
C ALA A 154 12.37 3.81 -10.32
N TYR A 155 12.31 3.66 -8.99
CA TYR A 155 12.62 2.41 -8.28
C TYR A 155 11.37 1.58 -7.94
N LEU A 156 10.17 2.06 -8.30
CA LEU A 156 8.94 1.31 -8.09
C LEU A 156 8.76 0.22 -9.17
N PRO A 157 8.20 -0.94 -8.81
CA PRO A 157 7.83 -1.97 -9.78
C PRO A 157 6.90 -1.45 -10.88
N GLU A 158 7.04 -1.97 -12.10
CA GLU A 158 6.19 -1.61 -13.24
C GLU A 158 4.71 -1.93 -13.03
N ASP A 159 4.39 -2.88 -12.16
CA ASP A 159 3.00 -3.25 -11.82
C ASP A 159 2.42 -2.45 -10.64
N SER A 160 3.14 -1.41 -10.16
CA SER A 160 2.63 -0.50 -9.14
C SER A 160 1.47 0.33 -9.68
N ALA A 161 0.30 0.17 -9.07
CA ALA A 161 -0.93 0.90 -9.40
C ALA A 161 -0.92 2.34 -8.91
N GLY A 162 -0.09 2.66 -7.92
CA GLY A 162 0.08 4.01 -7.40
C GLY A 162 1.27 4.11 -6.46
N VAL A 163 1.61 5.35 -6.10
CA VAL A 163 2.69 5.67 -5.17
C VAL A 163 2.17 6.57 -4.06
N MET A 164 2.47 6.24 -2.82
CA MET A 164 2.25 7.11 -1.69
C MET A 164 3.55 7.85 -1.34
N ILE A 165 3.48 9.18 -1.32
CA ILE A 165 4.56 10.06 -0.96
C ILE A 165 4.46 10.37 0.51
N VAL A 166 5.46 9.91 1.26
CA VAL A 166 5.58 10.11 2.72
C VAL A 166 6.82 10.96 2.98
N LEU A 167 6.71 11.95 3.87
CA LEU A 167 7.86 12.77 4.25
C LEU A 167 8.60 12.13 5.43
N GLY A 168 9.93 12.21 5.42
CA GLY A 168 10.78 11.59 6.45
C GLY A 168 10.62 12.19 7.85
N ASP A 169 10.07 13.39 7.94
CA ASP A 169 9.96 14.25 9.11
C ASP A 169 8.56 14.31 9.73
N MET A 170 7.79 13.23 9.55
CA MET A 170 6.44 13.07 10.10
C MET A 170 6.48 12.20 11.39
N PRO A 171 6.65 12.76 12.59
CA PRO A 171 6.84 11.99 13.82
C PRO A 171 5.59 11.25 14.30
N ASP A 172 4.40 11.69 13.92
CA ASP A 172 3.13 11.16 14.44
C ASP A 172 2.42 10.20 13.48
N ILE A 173 2.89 10.08 12.23
CA ILE A 173 2.27 9.19 11.24
C ILE A 173 2.32 7.73 11.72
N THR A 174 1.25 6.96 11.51
CA THR A 174 1.21 5.53 11.87
C THR A 174 0.99 4.64 10.65
N SER A 175 1.31 3.34 10.76
CA SER A 175 0.98 2.36 9.71
C SER A 175 -0.54 2.30 9.44
N HIS A 176 -1.35 2.54 10.47
CA HIS A 176 -2.81 2.58 10.33
C HIS A 176 -3.25 3.76 9.45
N ASP A 177 -2.64 4.93 9.59
CA ASP A 177 -2.95 6.10 8.75
C ASP A 177 -2.60 5.82 7.28
N LEU A 178 -1.43 5.23 7.03
CA LEU A 178 -1.01 4.81 5.69
C LEU A 178 -2.01 3.80 5.10
N ASP A 179 -2.45 2.83 5.91
CA ASP A 179 -3.43 1.83 5.49
C ASP A 179 -4.78 2.44 5.13
N ARG A 180 -5.23 3.49 5.85
CA ARG A 180 -6.48 4.19 5.54
C ARG A 180 -6.43 4.85 4.17
N LEU A 181 -5.30 5.47 3.79
CA LEU A 181 -5.11 6.04 2.46
C LEU A 181 -5.05 4.94 1.38
N ILE A 182 -4.34 3.83 1.65
CA ILE A 182 -4.28 2.66 0.75
C ILE A 182 -5.67 2.08 0.50
N ASP A 183 -6.46 1.90 1.56
CA ASP A 183 -7.80 1.33 1.47
C ASP A 183 -8.75 2.28 0.74
N ALA A 184 -8.64 3.61 0.94
CA ALA A 184 -9.40 4.61 0.21
C ALA A 184 -9.06 4.58 -1.30
N PHE A 185 -7.78 4.48 -1.66
CA PHE A 185 -7.35 4.38 -3.05
C PHE A 185 -7.89 3.12 -3.73
N ARG A 186 -7.84 1.97 -3.03
CA ARG A 186 -8.39 0.71 -3.51
C ARG A 186 -9.91 0.77 -3.69
N LYS A 187 -10.64 1.41 -2.77
CA LYS A 187 -12.09 1.63 -2.88
C LYS A 187 -12.43 2.54 -4.06
N GLY A 188 -11.61 3.55 -4.32
CA GLY A 188 -11.71 4.44 -5.49
C GLY A 188 -11.23 3.83 -6.81
N GLY A 189 -10.95 2.52 -6.85
CA GLY A 189 -10.56 1.82 -8.08
C GLY A 189 -9.15 2.12 -8.58
N GLY A 190 -8.33 2.84 -7.81
CA GLY A 190 -6.92 3.12 -8.14
C GLY A 190 -6.66 4.26 -9.11
N ASN A 191 -7.67 5.10 -9.38
CA ASN A 191 -7.56 6.20 -10.35
C ASN A 191 -7.60 7.60 -9.71
N ALA A 192 -8.01 7.68 -8.44
CA ALA A 192 -8.11 8.94 -7.72
C ALA A 192 -6.80 9.27 -6.99
N VAL A 193 -6.56 10.57 -6.80
CA VAL A 193 -5.55 11.05 -5.85
C VAL A 193 -6.13 10.95 -4.46
N VAL A 194 -5.41 10.32 -3.53
CA VAL A 194 -5.83 10.24 -2.12
C VAL A 194 -4.87 11.06 -1.29
N ARG A 195 -5.38 12.01 -0.50
CA ARG A 195 -4.54 12.87 0.34
C ARG A 195 -4.99 12.80 1.79
N ALA A 196 -4.04 12.83 2.70
CA ALA A 196 -4.33 13.02 4.11
C ALA A 196 -4.94 14.41 4.35
N SER A 197 -5.83 14.51 5.32
CA SER A 197 -6.37 15.77 5.80
C SER A 197 -6.40 15.85 7.32
N HIS A 198 -6.44 17.07 7.82
CA HIS A 198 -6.71 17.43 9.21
C HIS A 198 -7.62 18.66 9.26
N ASP A 199 -8.80 18.54 9.89
CA ASP A 199 -9.78 19.62 10.00
C ASP A 199 -10.12 20.27 8.63
N GLY A 200 -10.27 19.43 7.61
CA GLY A 200 -10.54 19.86 6.24
C GLY A 200 -9.36 20.54 5.53
N LYS A 201 -8.21 20.66 6.19
CA LYS A 201 -6.96 21.10 5.57
C LYS A 201 -6.22 19.90 5.02
N ARG A 202 -5.81 19.99 3.76
CA ARG A 202 -4.94 18.98 3.13
C ARG A 202 -3.59 18.90 3.86
N GLY A 203 -3.02 17.71 3.86
CA GLY A 203 -1.73 17.41 4.45
C GLY A 203 -1.01 16.29 3.70
N ASN A 204 0.01 15.74 4.36
CA ASN A 204 0.75 14.56 3.91
C ASN A 204 0.33 13.34 4.76
N PRO A 205 0.47 12.09 4.30
CA PRO A 205 0.96 11.67 2.98
C PRO A 205 -0.04 11.91 1.83
N VAL A 206 0.46 11.81 0.60
CA VAL A 206 -0.37 11.88 -0.63
C VAL A 206 -0.10 10.66 -1.50
N LEU A 207 -1.15 9.97 -1.92
CA LEU A 207 -1.13 8.83 -2.82
C LEU A 207 -1.58 9.25 -4.22
N LEU A 208 -0.70 9.04 -5.19
CA LEU A 208 -0.88 9.38 -6.60
C LEU A 208 -1.10 8.11 -7.43
N PRO A 209 -2.10 8.08 -8.31
CA PRO A 209 -2.32 6.96 -9.23
C PRO A 209 -1.20 6.85 -10.26
N ARG A 210 -1.01 5.65 -10.81
CA ARG A 210 -0.01 5.38 -11.87
C ARG A 210 -0.16 6.30 -13.08
N SER A 211 -1.38 6.73 -13.41
CA SER A 211 -1.66 7.66 -14.51
C SER A 211 -0.88 8.97 -14.39
N LEU A 212 -0.50 9.40 -13.18
CA LEU A 212 0.30 10.60 -12.96
C LEU A 212 1.81 10.40 -13.10
N PHE A 213 2.31 9.15 -13.16
CA PHE A 213 3.77 8.90 -13.18
C PHE A 213 4.47 9.57 -14.38
N PRO A 214 3.92 9.51 -15.61
CA PRO A 214 4.51 10.22 -16.74
C PRO A 214 4.55 11.74 -16.53
N ALA A 215 3.48 12.34 -15.98
CA ALA A 215 3.43 13.77 -15.73
C ALA A 215 4.46 14.20 -14.66
N ILE A 216 4.65 13.37 -13.62
CA ILE A 216 5.66 13.57 -12.58
C ILE A 216 7.08 13.57 -13.16
N ALA A 217 7.36 12.73 -14.17
CA ALA A 217 8.67 12.69 -14.82
C ALA A 217 9.05 14.05 -15.47
N HIS A 218 8.05 14.88 -15.81
CA HIS A 218 8.22 16.19 -16.44
C HIS A 218 8.12 17.37 -15.47
N LEU A 219 7.92 17.13 -14.15
CA LEU A 219 7.88 18.20 -13.16
C LEU A 219 9.23 18.91 -13.02
N GLU A 220 9.21 20.22 -12.85
CA GLU A 220 10.42 21.03 -12.61
C GLU A 220 10.30 21.88 -11.35
N GLY A 221 11.46 22.13 -10.74
CA GLY A 221 11.61 22.95 -9.54
C GLY A 221 10.95 22.36 -8.29
N ASP A 222 10.53 23.23 -7.38
CA ASP A 222 9.91 22.85 -6.10
C ASP A 222 8.37 22.70 -6.21
N THR A 223 7.86 22.63 -7.44
CA THR A 223 6.44 22.39 -7.68
C THR A 223 6.13 20.95 -7.31
N GLY A 224 5.62 20.74 -6.11
CA GLY A 224 5.16 19.43 -5.65
C GLY A 224 4.01 18.88 -6.50
N ALA A 225 3.61 17.64 -6.23
CA ALA A 225 2.54 16.95 -6.98
C ALA A 225 1.21 17.71 -7.04
N ARG A 226 1.01 18.71 -6.17
CA ARG A 226 -0.18 19.59 -6.12
C ARG A 226 -0.63 20.12 -7.48
N HIS A 227 0.29 20.70 -8.26
CA HIS A 227 -0.09 21.32 -9.54
C HIS A 227 -0.58 20.27 -10.55
N LEU A 228 -0.03 19.04 -10.51
CA LEU A 228 -0.46 17.95 -11.39
C LEU A 228 -1.89 17.52 -11.09
N VAL A 229 -2.25 17.42 -9.80
CA VAL A 229 -3.61 17.04 -9.39
C VAL A 229 -4.64 18.02 -9.92
N GLU A 230 -4.34 19.32 -9.83
CA GLU A 230 -5.23 20.40 -10.29
C GLU A 230 -5.31 20.45 -11.84
N THR A 231 -4.23 20.11 -12.55
CA THR A 231 -4.17 20.18 -14.03
C THR A 231 -4.85 19.02 -14.73
N GLU A 232 -4.70 17.80 -14.19
CA GLU A 232 -5.19 16.56 -14.82
C GLU A 232 -6.68 16.28 -14.53
N GLY A 233 -7.31 17.08 -13.66
CA GLY A 233 -8.74 16.96 -13.35
C GLY A 233 -9.15 15.64 -12.70
N LEU A 234 -8.22 14.97 -12.01
CA LEU A 234 -8.47 13.70 -11.34
C LEU A 234 -9.35 13.89 -10.10
N ASP A 235 -10.16 12.87 -9.80
CA ASP A 235 -10.89 12.78 -8.54
C ASP A 235 -9.91 12.82 -7.36
N VAL A 236 -10.28 13.60 -6.34
CA VAL A 236 -9.50 13.73 -5.11
C VAL A 236 -10.31 13.21 -3.94
N ILE A 237 -9.72 12.28 -3.18
CA ILE A 237 -10.29 11.72 -1.96
C ILE A 237 -9.48 12.21 -0.78
N ASP A 238 -10.14 12.95 0.11
CA ASP A 238 -9.59 13.37 1.39
C ASP A 238 -9.79 12.29 2.46
N VAL A 239 -8.72 11.95 3.18
CA VAL A 239 -8.73 10.99 4.30
C VAL A 239 -8.28 11.69 5.56
N GLU A 240 -9.23 11.90 6.47
CA GLU A 240 -8.98 12.54 7.76
C GLU A 240 -8.14 11.63 8.67
N ILE A 241 -6.90 12.01 8.96
CA ILE A 241 -5.97 11.27 9.84
C ILE A 241 -5.53 12.10 11.06
N GLY A 242 -6.16 13.25 11.32
CA GLY A 242 -5.85 14.09 12.45
C GLY A 242 -4.52 14.84 12.30
N ALA A 243 -3.97 15.27 13.43
CA ALA A 243 -2.75 16.09 13.48
C ALA A 243 -1.56 15.49 12.71
N ALA A 244 -1.46 14.16 12.62
CA ALA A 244 -0.43 13.48 11.84
C ALA A 244 -0.38 13.92 10.36
N ALA A 245 -1.46 14.48 9.80
CA ALA A 245 -1.47 15.00 8.43
C ALA A 245 -0.71 16.33 8.28
N SER A 246 -0.57 17.09 9.38
CA SER A 246 -0.12 18.49 9.39
C SER A 246 1.20 18.71 10.13
N VAL A 247 1.65 17.72 10.91
CA VAL A 247 2.84 17.85 11.75
C VAL A 247 4.08 17.37 10.99
N ASP A 248 4.73 18.33 10.33
CA ASP A 248 6.11 18.21 9.83
C ASP A 248 7.02 19.02 10.76
N VAL A 249 8.10 18.43 11.26
CA VAL A 249 9.01 19.12 12.21
C VAL A 249 10.03 19.97 11.46
N ASP A 250 9.66 21.19 11.09
CA ASP A 250 10.51 22.08 10.28
C ASP A 250 11.45 23.00 11.08
N THR A 251 11.16 23.21 12.36
CA THR A 251 11.97 24.04 13.28
C THR A 251 12.41 23.23 14.49
N ARG A 252 13.44 23.72 15.19
CA ARG A 252 13.96 23.09 16.40
C ARG A 252 12.89 23.00 17.48
N GLU A 253 12.12 24.07 17.65
CA GLU A 253 11.04 24.15 18.64
C GLU A 253 9.93 23.15 18.33
N ALA A 254 9.57 22.98 17.05
CA ALA A 254 8.58 22.00 16.62
C ALA A 254 9.08 20.56 16.88
N LEU A 255 10.36 20.31 16.61
CA LEU A 255 10.98 19.00 16.84
C LEU A 255 11.03 18.65 18.33
N GLU A 256 11.48 19.56 19.17
CA GLU A 256 11.53 19.38 20.64
C GLU A 256 10.12 19.26 21.23
N GLY A 257 9.15 20.05 20.74
CA GLY A 257 7.74 19.96 21.13
C GLY A 257 7.07 18.63 20.76
N ALA A 258 7.52 17.98 19.68
CA ALA A 258 7.12 16.63 19.29
C ALA A 258 7.87 15.52 20.05
N GLY A 259 8.78 15.86 20.97
CA GLY A 259 9.55 14.90 21.78
C GLY A 259 10.87 14.45 21.14
N GLY A 260 11.34 15.15 20.10
CA GLY A 260 12.60 14.84 19.42
C GLY A 260 13.81 15.47 20.11
N VAL A 261 14.95 14.78 20.03
CA VAL A 261 16.25 15.26 20.52
C VAL A 261 17.26 15.23 19.37
N LEU A 262 17.79 16.41 19.01
CA LEU A 262 18.81 16.52 17.97
C LEU A 262 20.10 15.81 18.38
N GLN A 263 20.79 15.24 17.39
CA GLN A 263 22.09 14.60 17.53
C GLN A 263 23.10 15.42 16.70
N ASP A 264 24.26 15.73 17.25
CA ASP A 264 25.33 16.42 16.51
C ASP A 264 25.90 15.54 15.35
#